data_AF-A0A2J6WZA6-F1
#
_entry.id   AF-A0A2J6WZA6-F1
#
_cell.length_a   1.000
_cell.length_b   1.000
_cell.length_c   1.000
_cell.angle_alpha   90.00
_cell.angle_beta   90.00
_cell.angle_gamma   90.00
#
_symmetry.space_group_name_H-M   'P 1'
#
loop_
_entity.id
_entity.type
_entity.pdbx_description
1 polymer ?
#
loop_
_entity_poly.entity_id
_entity_poly.type
_entity_poly.pdbx_seq_one_letter_code
_entity_poly.pdbx_strand_id
1 'polypeptide(L)'
;PADLSLSLGLPVPVDFSAPPFRAALSRIVAVCRQRGLATGIYANPDLAADLAALGFNFITIVNDGDLIMKGAVAALQTVRA
;
A
#
# COMPACT_ATOMS: atom_id res chain seq x y z
N PRO A 1 -0.12 -5.86 0.50
CA PRO A 1 -1.25 -5.57 1.42
C PRO A 1 -2.53 -6.37 1.19
N ALA A 2 -2.96 -6.54 -0.07
CA ALA A 2 -4.19 -7.28 -0.39
C ALA A 2 -4.20 -8.71 0.19
N ASP A 3 -3.15 -9.50 -0.02
CA ASP A 3 -3.08 -10.87 0.52
C ASP A 3 -3.15 -10.93 2.04
N LEU A 4 -2.50 -10.00 2.73
CA LEU A 4 -2.56 -9.88 4.18
C LEU A 4 -3.97 -9.51 4.64
N SER A 5 -4.66 -8.61 3.93
CA SER A 5 -6.05 -8.23 4.22
C SER A 5 -6.95 -9.46 4.16
N LEU A 6 -6.86 -10.21 3.06
CA LEU A 6 -7.62 -11.46 2.86
C LEU A 6 -7.30 -12.50 3.94
N SER A 7 -6.02 -12.68 4.28
CA SER A 7 -5.58 -13.62 5.33
C SER A 7 -6.12 -13.25 6.72
N LEU A 8 -6.41 -11.97 6.96
CA LEU A 8 -7.02 -11.47 8.20
C LEU A 8 -8.56 -11.48 8.15
N GLY A 9 -9.17 -11.97 7.06
CA GLY A 9 -10.62 -11.95 6.86
C GLY A 9 -11.19 -10.55 6.57
N LEU A 10 -10.35 -9.63 6.05
CA LEU A 10 -10.70 -8.25 5.73
C LEU A 10 -10.90 -8.06 4.21
N PRO A 11 -11.65 -7.03 3.79
CA PRO A 11 -11.97 -6.82 2.37
C PRO A 11 -10.77 -6.34 1.54
N VAL A 12 -10.96 -6.39 0.22
CA VAL A 12 -10.17 -5.69 -0.79
C VAL A 12 -11.14 -4.84 -1.63
N PRO A 13 -10.91 -3.53 -1.88
CA PRO A 13 -9.72 -2.74 -1.54
C PRO A 13 -9.40 -2.68 -0.05
N VAL A 14 -8.12 -2.63 0.27
CA VAL A 14 -7.62 -2.69 1.65
C VAL A 14 -8.01 -1.41 2.39
N ASP A 15 -8.69 -1.55 3.52
CA ASP A 15 -8.85 -0.48 4.49
C ASP A 15 -7.62 -0.43 5.42
N PHE A 16 -6.71 0.51 5.13
CA PHE A 16 -5.49 0.71 5.93
C PHE A 16 -5.75 1.25 7.34
N SER A 17 -6.96 1.75 7.60
CA SER A 17 -7.40 2.23 8.91
C SER A 17 -8.03 1.13 9.77
N ALA A 18 -8.41 0.00 9.16
CA ALA A 18 -9.03 -1.12 9.87
C ALA A 18 -8.11 -1.57 11.04
N PRO A 19 -8.60 -1.55 12.29
CA PRO A 19 -7.80 -1.88 13.47
C PRO A 19 -6.99 -3.19 13.36
N PRO A 20 -7.58 -4.33 12.90
CA PRO A 20 -6.81 -5.58 12.74
C PRO A 20 -5.69 -5.46 11.69
N PHE A 21 -5.91 -4.72 10.60
CA PHE A 21 -4.90 -4.51 9.58
C PHE A 21 -3.76 -3.62 10.09
N ARG A 22 -4.12 -2.50 10.72
CA ARG A 22 -3.15 -1.56 11.31
C ARG A 22 -2.31 -2.23 12.39
N ALA A 23 -2.92 -3.05 13.25
CA ALA A 23 -2.21 -3.82 14.26
C ALA A 23 -1.20 -4.80 13.65
N ALA A 24 -1.56 -5.47 12.55
CA ALA A 24 -0.67 -6.36 11.83
C ALA A 24 0.54 -5.60 11.23
N LEU A 25 0.31 -4.44 10.60
CA LEU A 25 1.40 -3.60 10.08
C LEU A 25 2.36 -3.14 11.19
N SER A 26 1.82 -2.63 12.30
CA SER A 26 2.62 -2.21 13.47
C SER A 26 3.48 -3.35 14.02
N ARG A 27 2.91 -4.57 14.11
CA ARG A 27 3.64 -5.75 14.57
C ARG A 27 4.78 -6.11 13.62
N ILE A 28 4.54 -6.11 12.31
CA ILE A 28 5.55 -6.42 11.29
C ILE A 28 6.72 -5.43 11.39
N VAL A 29 6.43 -4.12 11.40
CA VAL A 29 7.45 -3.08 11.50
C VAL A 29 8.25 -3.22 12.81
N ALA A 30 7.58 -3.44 13.94
CA ALA A 30 8.24 -3.60 15.23
C ALA A 30 9.22 -4.79 15.24
N VAL A 31 8.82 -5.94 14.70
CA VAL A 31 9.66 -7.15 14.64
C VAL A 31 10.84 -6.96 13.70
N CYS A 32 10.62 -6.38 12.51
CA CYS A 32 11.70 -6.09 11.56
C CYS A 32 12.71 -5.10 12.17
N ARG A 33 12.23 -4.04 12.81
CA ARG A 33 13.07 -3.05 13.50
C ARG A 33 13.92 -3.67 14.61
N GLN A 34 13.33 -4.53 15.46
CA GLN A 34 14.08 -5.22 16.52
C GLN A 34 15.23 -6.08 15.98
N ARG A 35 15.13 -6.53 14.72
CA ARG A 35 16.14 -7.35 14.04
C ARG A 35 17.08 -6.54 13.15
N GLY A 36 16.95 -5.22 13.10
CA GLY A 36 17.73 -4.37 12.20
C GLY A 36 17.44 -4.57 10.72
N LEU A 37 16.23 -5.04 10.38
CA LEU A 37 15.82 -5.30 9.00
C LEU A 37 14.99 -4.14 8.44
N ALA A 38 15.25 -3.78 7.19
CA ALA A 38 14.41 -2.85 6.45
C ALA A 38 13.02 -3.46 6.17
N THR A 39 11.97 -2.66 6.30
CA THR A 39 10.58 -3.09 6.09
C THR A 39 9.99 -2.40 4.85
N GLY A 40 9.43 -3.20 3.93
CA GLY A 40 8.82 -2.72 2.69
C GLY A 40 7.31 -2.91 2.63
N ILE A 41 6.60 -2.05 1.88
CA ILE A 41 5.14 -2.19 1.62
C ILE A 41 4.74 -1.58 0.27
N TYR A 42 3.70 -2.14 -0.36
CA TYR A 42 3.03 -1.56 -1.53
C TYR A 42 1.78 -0.80 -1.08
N ALA A 43 1.61 0.46 -1.45
CA ALA A 43 0.43 1.27 -1.11
C ALA A 43 0.22 2.38 -2.14
N ASN A 44 -0.92 3.07 -2.12
CA ASN A 44 -1.09 4.26 -2.94
C ASN A 44 -0.21 5.42 -2.43
N PRO A 45 0.13 6.42 -3.28
CA PRO A 45 1.03 7.51 -2.91
C PRO A 45 0.55 8.34 -1.71
N ASP A 46 -0.76 8.52 -1.55
CA ASP A 46 -1.39 9.26 -0.45
C ASP A 46 -1.15 8.63 0.93
N LEU A 47 -0.92 7.31 0.97
CA LEU A 47 -0.63 6.57 2.20
C LEU A 47 0.86 6.59 2.57
N ALA A 48 1.74 7.02 1.67
CA ALA A 48 3.18 6.89 1.86
C ALA A 48 3.69 7.61 3.11
N ALA A 49 3.17 8.81 3.39
CA ALA A 49 3.58 9.58 4.57
C ALA A 49 3.17 8.90 5.89
N ASP A 50 1.93 8.39 5.98
CA ASP A 50 1.46 7.64 7.17
C ASP A 50 2.25 6.35 7.37
N LEU A 51 2.51 5.61 6.29
CA LEU A 51 3.28 4.36 6.36
C LEU A 51 4.76 4.59 6.69
N ALA A 52 5.36 5.67 6.19
CA ALA A 52 6.70 6.08 6.59
C ALA A 52 6.75 6.45 8.08
N ALA A 53 5.74 7.21 8.57
CA ALA A 53 5.61 7.54 9.99
C ALA A 53 5.39 6.29 10.86
N LEU A 54 4.73 5.26 10.34
CA LEU A 54 4.58 3.96 11.00
C LEU A 54 5.91 3.18 11.10
N GLY A 55 6.87 3.47 10.22
CA GLY A 55 8.24 2.93 10.25
C GLY A 55 8.64 2.06 9.07
N PHE A 56 7.87 2.06 7.98
CA PHE A 56 8.31 1.43 6.72
C PHE A 56 9.45 2.24 6.08
N ASN A 57 10.45 1.53 5.54
CA ASN A 57 11.65 2.13 4.93
C ASN A 57 11.55 2.24 3.41
N PHE A 58 10.79 1.33 2.79
CA PHE A 58 10.65 1.21 1.35
C PHE A 58 9.17 1.09 0.98
N ILE A 59 8.63 2.07 0.25
CA ILE A 59 7.21 2.13 -0.08
C ILE A 59 7.05 2.14 -1.60
N THR A 60 6.54 1.05 -2.16
CA THR A 60 6.16 0.98 -3.58
C THR A 60 4.81 1.68 -3.74
N ILE A 61 4.81 2.84 -4.40
CA ILE A 61 3.64 3.72 -4.46
C ILE A 61 2.71 3.46 -5.67
N VAL A 62 3.17 2.71 -6.67
CA VAL A 62 2.44 2.40 -7.91
C VAL A 62 3.13 1.25 -8.65
N ASN A 63 2.45 0.62 -9.60
CA ASN A 63 3.05 -0.30 -10.57
C ASN A 63 2.97 0.28 -12.00
N ASP A 64 3.77 -0.24 -12.93
CA ASP A 64 3.82 0.23 -14.33
C ASP A 64 2.52 -0.02 -15.10
N GLY A 65 1.87 -1.16 -14.91
CA GLY A 65 0.58 -1.50 -15.51
C GLY A 65 -0.51 -0.47 -15.16
N ASP A 66 -0.57 -0.05 -13.90
CA ASP A 66 -1.44 1.01 -13.39
C ASP A 66 -1.16 2.34 -14.08
N LEU A 67 0.13 2.71 -14.24
CA LEU A 67 0.53 3.95 -14.90
C LEU A 67 0.13 3.94 -16.38
N ILE A 68 0.39 2.85 -17.09
CA ILE A 68 0.04 2.67 -18.50
C ILE A 68 -1.49 2.73 -18.67
N MET A 69 -2.24 1.99 -17.84
CA MET A 69 -3.70 1.97 -17.89
C MET A 69 -4.29 3.36 -17.62
N LYS A 70 -3.86 4.02 -16.53
CA LYS A 70 -4.34 5.36 -16.17
C LYS A 70 -4.00 6.39 -17.26
N GLY A 71 -2.79 6.32 -17.82
CA GLY A 71 -2.38 7.16 -18.94
C GLY A 71 -3.21 6.95 -20.20
N ALA A 72 -3.48 5.69 -20.57
CA ALA A 72 -4.31 5.35 -21.72
C ALA A 72 -5.77 5.82 -21.54
N VAL A 73 -6.35 5.62 -20.35
CA VAL A 73 -7.69 6.11 -20.01
C VAL A 73 -7.74 7.64 -20.11
N ALA A 74 -6.76 8.33 -19.53
CA ALA A 74 -6.69 9.80 -19.59
C ALA A 74 -6.58 10.29 -21.04
N ALA A 75 -5.76 9.65 -21.88
CA ALA A 75 -5.63 10.01 -23.29
C ALA A 75 -6.93 9.78 -24.08
N LEU A 76 -7.68 8.71 -23.80
CA LEU A 76 -8.98 8.48 -24.43
C LEU A 76 -10.04 9.49 -23.98
N GLN A 77 -9.99 9.94 -22.73
CA GLN A 77 -10.92 10.94 -22.20
C GLN A 77 -10.76 12.32 -22.88
N THR A 78 -9.59 12.63 -23.45
CA THR A 78 -9.40 13.91 -24.17
C THR A 78 -10.08 13.94 -25.54
N VAL A 79 -10.41 12.77 -26.11
CA VAL A 79 -10.97 12.63 -27.47
C VAL A 79 -12.40 12.09 -27.49
N ARG A 80 -12.88 11.53 -26.38
CA ARG A 80 -14.26 11.04 -26.23
C ARG A 80 -15.13 12.16 -25.66
N ALA A 81 -15.84 12.85 -26.56
CA ALA A 81 -16.94 13.76 -26.19
C ALA A 81 -18.12 12.99 -25.58
#